data_AF-A0A847ACE5-F1
#
_entry.id   AF-A0A847ACE5-F1
#
_cell.length_a   1.000
_cell.length_b   1.000
_cell.length_c   1.000
_cell.angle_alpha   90.00
_cell.angle_beta   90.00
_cell.angle_gamma   90.00
#
_symmetry.space_group_name_H-M   'P 1'
#
loop_
_entity.id
_entity.type
_entity.pdbx_description
1 polymer ?
#
loop_
_entity_poly.entity_id
_entity_poly.type
_entity_poly.pdbx_seq_one_letter_code
_entity_poly.pdbx_strand_id
1 'polypeptide(L)'
;EEQMGWLPERAGIINISRGPLLDEEALIKNLTEGRLSGAILDVFNTEPLPADSPLWDTPNLVITPHVSSDDVVNYMPLTLGLTITNLRHELAGEPFENVVDVKKGFYQPPAAENL
;
A
#
# COMPACT_ATOMS: atom_id res chain seq x y z
N GLU A 1 -12.10 11.75 6.60
CA GLU A 1 -11.80 12.68 7.74
C GLU A 1 -11.84 12.04 9.13
N GLU A 2 -12.89 11.31 9.52
CA GLU A 2 -13.14 10.88 10.92
C GLU A 2 -11.99 10.06 11.54
N GLN A 3 -11.47 9.06 10.84
CA GLN A 3 -10.44 8.15 11.35
C GLN A 3 -9.07 8.84 11.51
N MET A 4 -8.74 9.78 10.63
CA MET A 4 -7.45 10.48 10.67
C MET A 4 -7.36 11.44 11.85
N GLY A 5 -8.51 11.89 12.37
CA GLY A 5 -8.61 12.64 13.62
C GLY A 5 -8.32 11.83 14.88
N TRP A 6 -8.20 10.50 14.79
CA TRP A 6 -7.79 9.66 15.92
C TRP A 6 -6.27 9.62 16.12
N LEU A 7 -5.50 10.11 15.15
CA LEU A 7 -4.05 10.15 15.26
C LEU A 7 -3.62 11.20 16.30
N PRO A 8 -2.48 10.99 16.98
CA PRO A 8 -1.86 12.04 17.80
C PRO A 8 -1.62 13.31 16.99
N GLU A 9 -1.63 14.47 17.66
CA GLU A 9 -1.21 15.71 17.03
C GLU A 9 0.19 15.55 16.41
N ARG A 10 0.37 16.10 15.21
CA ARG A 10 1.64 16.06 14.47
C ARG A 10 2.08 14.65 14.09
N ALA A 11 1.18 13.66 14.04
CA ALA A 11 1.51 12.34 13.51
C ALA A 11 2.00 12.42 12.04
N GLY A 12 2.85 11.46 11.66
CA GLY A 12 3.29 11.25 10.29
C GLY A 12 2.61 10.01 9.70
N ILE A 13 2.33 10.03 8.40
CA ILE A 13 1.67 8.91 7.70
C ILE A 13 2.60 8.32 6.64
N ILE A 14 2.65 7.01 6.54
CA ILE A 14 3.28 6.31 5.42
C ILE A 14 2.24 5.35 4.85
N ASN A 15 1.92 5.47 3.57
CA ASN A 15 1.11 4.48 2.87
C ASN A 15 1.91 3.91 1.70
N ILE A 16 2.32 2.65 1.89
CA ILE A 16 2.95 1.82 0.87
C ILE A 16 2.14 0.57 0.52
N SER A 17 0.83 0.65 0.73
CA SER A 17 -0.08 -0.48 0.57
C SER A 17 -0.99 -0.27 -0.64
N ARG A 18 -2.10 0.45 -0.50
CA ARG A 18 -3.04 0.74 -1.59
C ARG A 18 -3.60 2.14 -1.41
N GLY A 19 -3.76 2.88 -2.51
CA GLY A 19 -4.30 4.25 -2.50
C GLY A 19 -5.64 4.36 -1.77
N PRO A 20 -6.65 3.52 -2.10
CA PRO A 20 -7.99 3.59 -1.50
C PRO A 20 -8.08 3.35 0.02
N LEU A 21 -6.96 3.01 0.69
CA LEU A 21 -6.94 2.92 2.16
C LEU A 21 -6.91 4.29 2.83
N LEU A 22 -6.55 5.35 2.08
CA LEU A 22 -6.53 6.72 2.58
C LEU A 22 -7.55 7.58 1.85
N ASP A 23 -8.23 8.42 2.62
CA ASP A 23 -8.99 9.56 2.13
C ASP A 23 -7.98 10.67 1.77
N GLU A 24 -7.67 10.78 0.48
CA GLU A 24 -6.68 11.73 -0.06
C GLU A 24 -7.07 13.18 0.22
N GLU A 25 -8.36 13.53 0.12
CA GLU A 25 -8.84 14.89 0.41
C GLU A 25 -8.60 15.25 1.88
N ALA A 26 -8.94 14.33 2.79
CA ALA A 26 -8.65 14.52 4.21
C ALA A 26 -7.14 14.62 4.48
N LEU A 27 -6.31 13.86 3.75
CA LEU A 27 -4.85 13.90 3.92
C LEU A 27 -4.32 15.28 3.54
N ILE A 28 -4.70 15.78 2.37
CA ILE A 28 -4.33 17.10 1.85
C ILE A 28 -4.72 18.18 2.87
N LYS A 29 -5.95 18.14 3.37
CA LYS A 29 -6.44 19.10 4.36
C LYS A 29 -5.62 19.07 5.65
N ASN A 30 -5.39 17.89 6.23
CA ASN A 30 -4.67 17.78 7.50
C ASN A 30 -3.18 18.16 7.40
N LEU A 31 -2.55 17.93 6.25
CA LEU A 31 -1.19 18.39 5.96
C LEU A 31 -1.14 19.91 5.77
N THR A 32 -2.10 20.47 5.03
CA THR A 32 -2.20 21.91 4.78
C THR A 32 -2.45 22.71 6.07
N GLU A 33 -3.29 22.18 6.96
CA GLU A 33 -3.58 22.78 8.27
C GLU A 33 -2.48 22.50 9.32
N GLY A 34 -1.47 21.69 8.98
CA GLY A 34 -0.36 21.35 9.88
C GLY A 34 -0.73 20.43 11.04
N ARG A 35 -1.89 19.77 10.99
CA ARG A 35 -2.32 18.74 11.96
C ARG A 35 -1.46 17.48 11.88
N LEU A 36 -1.04 17.12 10.66
CA LEU A 36 -0.02 16.10 10.42
C LEU A 36 1.35 16.75 10.25
N SER A 37 2.41 16.05 10.69
CA SER A 37 3.78 16.51 10.48
C SER A 37 4.30 16.23 9.07
N GLY A 38 3.73 15.24 8.38
CA GLY A 38 4.05 14.91 7.00
C GLY A 38 3.45 13.58 6.55
N ALA A 39 3.61 13.28 5.27
CA ALA A 39 3.24 11.99 4.71
C ALA A 39 4.22 11.50 3.64
N ILE A 40 4.32 10.18 3.48
CA ILE A 40 5.05 9.52 2.39
C ILE A 40 4.10 8.55 1.71
N LEU A 41 3.90 8.71 0.39
CA LEU A 41 3.01 7.87 -0.41
C LEU A 41 3.77 7.30 -1.62
N ASP A 42 3.53 6.02 -1.91
CA ASP A 42 3.90 5.41 -3.19
C ASP A 42 2.69 4.91 -4.00
N VAL A 43 1.49 5.01 -3.43
CA VAL A 43 0.22 4.53 -3.99
C VAL A 43 -0.85 5.62 -3.96
N PHE A 44 -1.75 5.60 -4.94
CA PHE A 44 -2.77 6.63 -5.15
C PHE A 44 -4.11 6.03 -5.55
N ASN A 45 -5.21 6.78 -5.40
CA ASN A 45 -6.53 6.34 -5.86
C ASN A 45 -6.57 6.13 -7.37
N THR A 46 -5.84 6.96 -8.12
CA THR A 46 -5.67 6.85 -9.57
C THR A 46 -4.19 6.76 -9.90
N GLU A 47 -3.81 5.70 -10.63
CA GLU A 47 -2.43 5.45 -11.04
C GLU A 47 -2.36 5.28 -12.57
N PRO A 48 -1.45 5.98 -13.27
CA PRO A 48 -0.48 6.96 -12.76
C PRO A 48 -1.16 8.20 -12.15
N LEU A 49 -0.51 8.83 -11.18
CA LEU A 49 -1.02 10.03 -10.53
C LEU A 49 -1.27 11.13 -11.58
N PRO A 50 -2.50 11.63 -11.76
CA PRO A 50 -2.80 12.65 -12.76
C PRO A 50 -1.96 13.91 -12.55
N ALA A 51 -1.51 14.54 -13.63
CA ALA A 51 -0.65 15.74 -13.58
C ALA A 51 -1.33 16.96 -12.93
N ASP A 52 -2.66 16.99 -12.92
CA ASP A 52 -3.50 18.00 -12.29
C ASP A 52 -3.90 17.64 -10.84
N SER A 53 -3.35 16.56 -10.28
CA SER A 53 -3.64 16.15 -8.91
C SER A 53 -3.13 17.18 -7.89
N PRO A 54 -3.95 17.60 -6.91
CA PRO A 54 -3.52 18.51 -5.84
C PRO A 54 -2.43 17.92 -4.93
N LEU A 55 -2.22 16.59 -4.97
CA LEU A 55 -1.16 15.93 -4.21
C LEU A 55 0.24 16.43 -4.60
N TRP A 56 0.45 16.87 -5.85
CA TRP A 56 1.74 17.41 -6.29
C TRP A 56 2.15 18.67 -5.53
N ASP A 57 1.19 19.50 -5.15
CA ASP A 57 1.41 20.79 -4.48
C ASP A 57 1.16 20.72 -2.96
N THR A 58 0.82 19.54 -2.44
CA THR A 58 0.46 19.38 -1.02
C THR A 58 1.71 19.53 -0.13
N PRO A 59 1.69 20.41 0.89
CA PRO A 59 2.85 20.64 1.73
C PRO A 59 3.18 19.42 2.60
N ASN A 60 4.46 19.22 2.90
CA ASN A 60 4.95 18.14 3.75
C ASN A 60 4.55 16.73 3.25
N LEU A 61 4.30 16.57 1.95
CA LEU A 61 4.04 15.30 1.30
C LEU A 61 5.24 14.89 0.44
N VAL A 62 5.71 13.66 0.62
CA VAL A 62 6.71 13.02 -0.25
C VAL A 62 6.00 11.97 -1.09
N ILE A 63 6.18 12.06 -2.41
CA ILE A 63 5.64 11.12 -3.38
C ILE A 63 6.79 10.32 -3.99
N THR A 64 6.63 9.00 -4.01
CA THR A 64 7.42 8.10 -4.86
C THR A 64 6.49 7.41 -5.87
N PRO A 65 7.01 6.91 -7.01
CA PRO A 65 6.24 6.00 -7.85
C PRO A 65 5.87 4.71 -7.08
N HIS A 66 4.91 3.94 -7.58
CA HIS A 66 4.50 2.65 -7.00
C HIS A 66 5.56 1.57 -7.23
N VAL A 67 6.63 1.66 -6.45
CA VAL A 67 7.86 0.84 -6.59
C VAL A 67 8.43 0.43 -5.23
N SER A 68 7.71 0.59 -4.12
CA SER A 68 8.23 0.20 -2.79
C SER A 68 8.58 -1.29 -2.69
N SER A 69 7.94 -2.14 -3.50
CA SER A 69 8.24 -3.57 -3.61
C SER A 69 9.30 -3.92 -4.65
N ASP A 70 9.79 -2.97 -5.45
CA ASP A 70 10.70 -3.25 -6.56
C ASP A 70 12.11 -3.55 -6.04
N ASP A 71 12.37 -4.82 -5.78
CA ASP A 71 13.67 -5.36 -5.44
C ASP A 71 14.13 -6.36 -6.50
N VAL A 72 15.11 -5.95 -7.30
CA VAL A 72 15.71 -6.76 -8.38
C VAL A 72 16.51 -7.97 -7.87
N VAL A 73 16.92 -7.98 -6.60
CA VAL A 73 17.75 -9.03 -6.01
C VAL A 73 16.89 -10.15 -5.43
N ASN A 74 15.83 -9.83 -4.68
CA ASN A 74 15.02 -10.83 -4.01
C ASN A 74 13.58 -10.87 -4.53
N TYR A 75 12.84 -9.76 -4.44
CA TYR A 75 11.40 -9.76 -4.70
C TYR A 75 11.05 -10.14 -6.14
N MET A 76 11.72 -9.55 -7.13
CA MET A 76 11.44 -9.80 -8.54
C MET A 76 11.75 -11.25 -8.96
N PRO A 77 12.92 -11.85 -8.64
CA PRO A 77 13.17 -13.25 -8.94
C PRO A 77 12.15 -14.21 -8.30
N LEU A 78 11.76 -13.97 -7.04
CA LEU A 78 10.81 -14.82 -6.32
C LEU A 78 9.41 -14.76 -6.94
N THR A 79 8.89 -13.56 -7.19
CA THR A 79 7.53 -13.36 -7.73
C THR A 79 7.43 -13.80 -9.18
N LEU A 80 8.43 -13.53 -10.01
CA LEU A 80 8.48 -14.00 -11.38
C LEU A 80 8.63 -15.53 -11.44
N GLY A 81 9.47 -16.10 -10.57
CA GLY A 81 9.63 -17.55 -10.44
C GLY A 81 8.30 -18.24 -10.12
N LEU A 82 7.59 -17.76 -9.09
CA LEU A 82 6.25 -18.25 -8.72
C LEU A 82 5.24 -18.11 -9.87
N THR A 83 5.26 -16.98 -10.56
CA THR A 83 4.38 -16.72 -11.71
C THR A 83 4.62 -17.74 -12.83
N ILE A 84 5.89 -18.00 -13.17
CA ILE A 84 6.26 -18.99 -14.19
C ILE A 84 5.90 -20.40 -13.75
N THR A 85 6.11 -20.76 -12.47
CA THR A 85 5.71 -22.07 -11.92
C THR A 85 4.20 -22.26 -12.02
N ASN A 86 3.39 -21.31 -11.56
CA ASN A 86 1.93 -21.42 -11.63
C ASN A 86 1.41 -21.43 -13.07
N LEU A 87 2.06 -20.71 -14.00
CA LEU A 87 1.73 -20.81 -15.43
C LEU A 87 1.96 -22.22 -15.98
N ARG A 88 3.03 -22.91 -15.55
CA ARG A 88 3.27 -24.31 -15.94
C ARG A 88 2.23 -25.24 -15.34
N HIS A 89 1.88 -25.05 -14.07
CA HIS A 89 0.85 -25.85 -13.40
C HIS A 89 -0.50 -25.72 -14.12
N GLU A 90 -0.89 -24.50 -14.51
CA GLU A 90 -2.11 -24.27 -15.30
C GLU A 90 -2.11 -25.08 -16.60
N LEU A 91 -1.00 -25.05 -17.35
CA LEU A 91 -0.86 -25.78 -18.61
C LEU A 91 -0.86 -27.30 -18.43
N ALA A 92 -0.44 -27.80 -17.27
CA ALA A 92 -0.38 -29.22 -16.94
C ALA A 92 -1.63 -29.74 -16.20
N GLY A 93 -2.54 -28.86 -15.77
CA GLY A 93 -3.67 -29.21 -14.91
C GLY A 93 -3.27 -29.52 -13.45
N GLU A 94 -2.16 -28.95 -12.99
CA GLU A 94 -1.64 -29.13 -11.63
C GLU A 94 -2.11 -28.00 -10.68
N PRO A 95 -2.14 -28.22 -9.35
CA PRO A 95 -2.55 -27.19 -8.39
C PRO A 95 -1.57 -26.01 -8.31
N PHE A 96 -2.08 -24.79 -8.14
CA PHE A 96 -1.23 -23.61 -7.97
C PHE A 96 -0.54 -23.58 -6.59
N GLU A 97 0.64 -22.99 -6.55
CA GLU A 97 1.30 -22.56 -5.32
C GLU A 97 0.75 -21.21 -4.85
N ASN A 98 0.77 -20.96 -3.54
CA ASN A 98 0.32 -19.71 -2.91
C ASN A 98 -1.11 -19.29 -3.26
N VAL A 99 -2.03 -20.26 -3.30
CA VAL A 99 -3.46 -19.99 -3.57
C VAL A 99 -4.03 -19.06 -2.50
N VAL A 100 -4.52 -17.90 -2.95
CA VAL A 100 -5.23 -16.94 -2.10
C VAL A 100 -6.69 -17.37 -1.95
N ASP A 101 -7.06 -17.81 -0.75
CA ASP A 101 -8.45 -18.10 -0.40
C ASP A 101 -9.13 -16.84 0.16
N VAL A 102 -9.87 -16.14 -0.70
CA VAL A 102 -10.60 -14.91 -0.34
C VAL A 102 -11.65 -15.13 0.76
N LYS A 103 -12.13 -16.36 0.97
CA LYS A 103 -13.10 -16.67 2.02
C LYS A 103 -12.47 -16.77 3.39
N LYS A 104 -11.17 -17.07 3.48
CA LYS A 104 -10.43 -17.07 4.75
C LYS A 104 -10.13 -15.65 5.24
N GLY A 105 -10.30 -14.62 4.41
CA GLY A 105 -10.01 -13.24 4.75
C GLY A 105 -8.51 -12.99 4.98
N PHE A 106 -8.18 -11.91 5.69
CA PHE A 106 -6.79 -11.61 6.06
C PHE A 106 -6.25 -12.60 7.10
N TYR A 107 -4.94 -12.84 7.08
CA TYR A 107 -4.24 -13.55 8.15
C TYR A 107 -4.57 -12.90 9.50
N GLN A 108 -5.27 -13.63 10.35
CA GLN A 108 -5.42 -13.30 11.77
C GLN A 108 -4.13 -13.79 12.44
N PRO A 109 -3.23 -12.92 12.93
CA PRO A 109 -2.14 -13.40 13.76
C PRO A 109 -2.75 -14.17 14.94
N PRO A 110 -2.12 -15.28 15.39
CA PRO A 110 -2.55 -15.93 16.61
C PRO A 110 -2.64 -14.88 17.71
N ALA A 111 -3.71 -14.94 18.51
CA ALA A 111 -3.86 -14.06 19.67
C ALA A 111 -2.54 -14.08 20.43
N ALA A 112 -2.01 -12.90 20.77
CA ALA A 112 -0.78 -12.80 21.54
C ALA A 112 -1.00 -13.50 22.88
N GLU A 113 -0.71 -14.79 22.94
CA GLU A 113 -0.57 -15.52 24.18
C GLU A 113 0.75 -15.06 24.79
N ASN A 114 0.63 -14.05 25.66
CA ASN A 114 1.62 -13.62 26.65
C ASN A 114 3.05 -13.41 26.12
N LEU A 115 3.34 -12.18 25.68
CA LEU A 115 4.66 -11.57 25.91
C LEU A 115 4.64 -10.83 27.23
#